data_AF-W2MTN8-F1
#
_entry.id   AF-W2MTN8-F1
#
_cell.length_a   1.000
_cell.length_b   1.000
_cell.length_c   1.000
_cell.angle_alpha   90.00
_cell.angle_beta   90.00
_cell.angle_gamma   90.00
#
_symmetry.space_group_name_H-M   'P 1'
#
loop_
_entity.id
_entity.type
_entity.pdbx_description
1 polymer ?
#
loop_
_entity_poly.entity_id
_entity_poly.type
_entity_poly.pdbx_seq_one_letter_code
_entity_poly.pdbx_strand_id
1 'polypeptide(L)'
;MSECQSDVDAVYKRRREAKVEAITEQRELEAARSAVENLEQQLISVRDECDGQTQIALKLGRRPDEVNVPAQCNRQIKTVERQLTRVRDKLEGWSLSELKAEMEAQRAKYRAKKANFDKIRGNLQRSAPC
;
A
#
# COMPACT_ATOMS: atom_id res chain seq x y z
N MET A 1 -30.33 31.39 32.57
CA MET A 1 -29.80 32.05 31.35
C MET A 1 -28.40 31.55 30.98
N SER A 2 -27.47 31.36 31.93
CA SER A 2 -26.09 30.90 31.65
C SER A 2 -25.97 29.42 31.20
N GLU A 3 -26.76 28.49 31.73
CA GLU A 3 -26.68 27.07 31.36
C GLU A 3 -27.15 26.81 29.92
N CYS A 4 -28.24 27.46 29.48
CA CYS A 4 -28.70 27.38 28.09
C CYS A 4 -27.67 27.92 27.08
N GLN A 5 -26.85 28.91 27.44
CA GLN A 5 -25.79 29.43 26.57
C GLN A 5 -24.57 28.50 26.51
N SER A 6 -24.20 27.88 27.64
CA SER A 6 -23.15 26.85 27.70
C SER A 6 -23.44 25.66 26.76
N ASP A 7 -24.69 25.19 26.75
CA ASP A 7 -25.11 24.06 25.91
C ASP A 7 -25.09 24.42 24.41
N VAL A 8 -25.46 25.65 24.07
CA VAL A 8 -25.41 26.15 22.69
C VAL A 8 -23.96 26.26 22.20
N ASP A 9 -23.05 26.80 23.02
CA ASP A 9 -21.62 26.90 22.69
C ASP A 9 -20.96 25.52 22.52
N ALA A 10 -21.35 24.54 23.35
CA ALA A 10 -20.90 23.16 23.21
C ALA A 10 -21.37 22.52 21.90
N VAL A 11 -22.62 22.77 21.48
CA VAL A 11 -23.16 22.30 20.20
C VAL A 11 -22.41 22.94 19.03
N TYR A 12 -22.15 24.25 19.05
CA TYR A 12 -21.37 24.92 18.02
C TYR A 12 -19.94 24.40 17.92
N LYS A 13 -19.30 24.12 19.06
CA LYS A 13 -17.96 23.54 19.09
C LYS A 13 -17.93 22.15 18.43
N ARG A 14 -18.85 21.25 18.81
CA ARG A 14 -18.95 19.91 18.19
C ARG A 14 -19.24 19.99 16.70
N ARG A 15 -20.12 20.91 16.28
CA ARG A 15 -20.41 21.12 14.85
C ARG A 15 -19.20 21.62 14.07
N ARG A 16 -18.37 22.47 14.69
CA ARG A 16 -17.12 22.94 14.10
C ARG A 16 -16.10 21.82 13.99
N GLU A 17 -15.95 21.00 15.03
CA GLU A 17 -15.06 19.83 15.04
C GLU A 17 -15.45 18.83 13.94
N ALA A 18 -16.73 18.45 13.88
CA ALA A 18 -17.26 17.57 12.82
C ALA A 18 -17.05 18.16 11.41
N LYS A 19 -17.16 19.49 11.25
CA LYS A 19 -16.88 20.15 9.97
C LYS A 19 -15.40 20.08 9.59
N VAL A 20 -14.50 20.23 10.57
CA VAL A 20 -13.06 20.08 10.33
C VAL A 20 -12.74 18.64 9.92
N GLU A 21 -13.29 17.66 10.63
CA GLU A 21 -13.12 16.24 10.35
C GLU A 21 -13.60 15.87 8.94
N ALA A 22 -14.80 16.31 8.55
CA ALA A 22 -15.32 16.10 7.20
C ALA A 22 -14.45 16.74 6.10
N ILE A 23 -13.88 17.93 6.35
CA ILE A 23 -12.96 18.58 5.41
C ILE A 23 -11.64 17.81 5.31
N THR A 24 -11.12 17.30 6.42
CA THR A 24 -9.89 16.50 6.42
C THR A 24 -10.10 15.19 5.68
N GLU A 25 -11.20 14.47 5.93
CA GLU A 25 -11.56 13.24 5.23
C GLU A 25 -11.71 13.47 3.72
N GLN A 26 -12.38 14.56 3.33
CA GLN A 26 -12.55 14.92 1.93
C GLN A 26 -11.19 15.16 1.24
N ARG A 27 -10.27 15.86 1.91
CA ARG A 27 -8.92 16.11 1.38
C ARG A 27 -8.10 14.84 1.26
N GLU A 28 -8.21 13.94 2.24
CA GLU A 28 -7.53 12.65 2.19
C GLU A 28 -8.06 11.78 1.03
N LEU A 29 -9.37 11.81 0.81
CA LEU A 29 -10.02 11.12 -0.29
C LEU A 29 -9.61 11.69 -1.66
N GLU A 30 -9.54 13.01 -1.79
CA GLU A 30 -9.01 13.68 -3.00
C GLU A 30 -7.54 13.33 -3.25
N ALA A 31 -6.71 13.34 -2.22
CA ALA A 31 -5.31 12.96 -2.31
C ALA A 31 -5.14 11.48 -2.72
N ALA A 32 -5.98 10.59 -2.19
CA ALA A 32 -5.98 9.19 -2.57
C ALA A 32 -6.41 8.99 -4.04
N ARG A 33 -7.43 9.72 -4.52
CA ARG A 33 -7.86 9.66 -5.93
C ARG A 33 -6.75 10.13 -6.86
N SER A 34 -6.10 11.25 -6.54
CA SER A 34 -4.95 11.74 -7.30
C SER A 34 -3.79 10.74 -7.28
N ALA A 35 -3.56 10.03 -6.16
CA ALA A 35 -2.55 8.98 -6.10
C ALA A 35 -2.89 7.79 -7.01
N VAL A 36 -4.16 7.40 -7.13
CA VAL A 36 -4.60 6.36 -8.08
C VAL A 36 -4.31 6.79 -9.52
N GLU A 37 -4.76 7.99 -9.92
CA GLU A 37 -4.53 8.52 -11.28
C GLU A 37 -3.03 8.54 -11.62
N ASN A 38 -2.20 9.04 -10.70
CA ASN A 38 -0.75 9.07 -10.89
C ASN A 38 -0.14 7.66 -11.05
N LEU A 39 -0.58 6.69 -10.25
CA LEU A 39 -0.09 5.31 -10.33
C LEU A 39 -0.57 4.62 -11.62
N GLU A 40 -1.78 4.90 -12.09
CA GLU A 40 -2.27 4.42 -13.39
C GLU A 40 -1.42 4.98 -14.53
N GLN A 41 -1.11 6.27 -14.49
CA GLN A 41 -0.25 6.91 -15.48
C GLN A 41 1.17 6.34 -15.46
N GLN A 42 1.73 6.08 -14.28
CA GLN A 42 3.03 5.42 -14.13
C GLN A 42 3.00 4.00 -14.68
N LEU A 43 1.92 3.25 -14.46
CA LEU A 43 1.79 1.89 -14.98
C LEU A 43 1.79 1.87 -16.52
N ILE A 44 1.12 2.84 -17.14
CA ILE A 44 1.14 3.03 -18.60
C ILE A 44 2.57 3.36 -19.06
N SER A 45 3.21 4.37 -18.45
CA SER A 45 4.60 4.76 -18.81
C SER A 45 5.58 3.60 -18.73
N VAL A 46 5.53 2.82 -17.64
CA VAL A 46 6.43 1.66 -17.46
C VAL A 46 6.19 0.60 -18.54
N ARG A 47 4.92 0.35 -18.91
CA ARG A 47 4.60 -0.61 -19.99
C ARG A 47 5.11 -0.11 -21.34
N ASP A 48 4.86 1.15 -21.67
CA ASP A 48 5.30 1.77 -22.92
C ASP A 48 6.84 1.80 -23.03
N GLU A 49 7.55 2.07 -21.93
CA GLU A 49 9.01 2.02 -21.86
C GLU A 49 9.53 0.60 -22.13
N CYS A 50 8.92 -0.41 -21.52
CA CYS A 50 9.30 -1.80 -21.73
C CYS A 50 9.06 -2.26 -23.17
N ASP A 51 7.93 -1.88 -23.75
CA ASP A 51 7.58 -2.19 -25.14
C ASP A 51 8.50 -1.45 -26.10
N GLY A 52 8.81 -0.19 -25.83
CA GLY A 52 9.77 0.61 -26.59
C GLY A 52 11.17 0.00 -26.60
N GLN A 53 11.68 -0.42 -25.45
CA GLN A 53 12.97 -1.12 -25.34
C GLN A 53 12.97 -2.43 -26.13
N THR A 54 11.86 -3.18 -26.06
CA THR A 54 11.69 -4.44 -26.82
C THR A 54 11.73 -4.18 -28.33
N GLN A 55 11.00 -3.16 -28.80
CA GLN A 55 11.01 -2.78 -30.22
C GLN A 55 12.39 -2.31 -30.69
N ILE A 56 13.12 -1.55 -29.86
CA ILE A 56 14.49 -1.12 -30.16
C ILE A 56 15.42 -2.33 -30.30
N ALA A 57 15.33 -3.30 -29.38
CA ALA A 57 16.13 -4.51 -29.43
C ALA A 57 15.91 -5.30 -30.73
N LEU A 58 14.64 -5.48 -31.11
CA LEU A 58 14.25 -6.14 -32.35
C LEU A 58 14.78 -5.41 -33.59
N LYS A 59 14.67 -4.07 -33.64
CA LYS A 59 15.20 -3.26 -34.76
C LYS A 59 16.72 -3.34 -34.89
N LEU A 60 17.43 -3.54 -33.78
CA LEU A 60 18.89 -3.68 -33.76
C LEU A 60 19.35 -5.14 -33.97
N GLY A 61 18.43 -6.09 -34.20
CA GLY A 61 18.75 -7.51 -34.35
C GLY A 61 19.26 -8.18 -33.07
N ARG A 62 19.06 -7.55 -31.90
CA ARG A 62 19.40 -8.11 -30.59
C ARG A 62 18.24 -8.91 -30.02
N ARG A 63 18.53 -9.86 -29.12
CA ARG A 63 17.47 -10.53 -28.37
C ARG A 63 16.87 -9.54 -27.37
N PRO A 64 15.53 -9.41 -27.27
CA PRO A 64 14.89 -8.53 -26.30
C PRO A 64 15.40 -8.70 -24.87
N ASP A 65 15.67 -9.94 -24.48
CA ASP A 65 16.16 -10.30 -23.14
C ASP A 65 17.53 -9.70 -22.78
N GLU A 66 18.32 -9.30 -23.79
CA GLU A 66 19.64 -8.66 -23.62
C GLU A 66 19.53 -7.15 -23.37
N VAL A 67 18.41 -6.54 -23.75
CA VAL A 67 18.19 -5.08 -23.69
C VAL A 67 17.22 -4.73 -22.57
N ASN A 68 16.17 -5.52 -22.41
CA ASN A 68 15.23 -5.43 -21.31
C ASN A 68 15.09 -6.83 -20.71
N VAL A 69 15.67 -7.04 -19.51
CA VAL A 69 15.48 -8.29 -18.80
C VAL A 69 13.99 -8.39 -18.47
N PRO A 70 13.23 -9.37 -19.01
CA PRO A 70 11.78 -9.43 -18.79
C PRO A 70 11.42 -9.48 -17.30
N ALA A 71 12.32 -10.01 -16.48
CA ALA A 71 12.18 -10.02 -15.03
C ALA A 71 12.24 -8.62 -14.39
N GLN A 72 13.00 -7.67 -14.94
CA GLN A 72 13.11 -6.30 -14.44
C GLN A 72 11.84 -5.50 -14.75
N CYS A 73 11.40 -5.51 -16.01
CA CYS A 73 10.14 -4.87 -16.41
C CYS A 73 8.95 -5.43 -15.61
N ASN A 74 8.82 -6.75 -15.54
CA ASN A 74 7.76 -7.40 -14.76
C ASN A 74 7.82 -7.07 -13.26
N ARG A 75 9.02 -6.85 -12.69
CA ARG A 75 9.15 -6.41 -11.29
C ARG A 75 8.64 -5.00 -11.08
N GLN A 76 8.94 -4.07 -12.00
CA GLN A 76 8.48 -2.69 -11.93
C GLN A 76 6.95 -2.62 -12.09
N ILE A 77 6.39 -3.27 -13.10
CA ILE A 77 4.94 -3.39 -13.32
C ILE A 77 4.24 -3.93 -12.06
N LYS A 78 4.69 -5.08 -11.53
CA LYS A 78 4.12 -5.67 -10.31
C LYS A 78 4.27 -4.81 -9.06
N THR A 79 5.22 -3.89 -9.04
CA THR A 79 5.43 -2.97 -7.92
C THR A 79 4.39 -1.86 -7.97
N VAL A 80 4.20 -1.23 -9.12
CA VAL A 80 3.19 -0.19 -9.34
C VAL A 80 1.79 -0.76 -9.17
N GLU A 81 1.50 -1.95 -9.71
CA GLU A 81 0.22 -2.63 -9.53
C GLU A 81 -0.09 -2.89 -8.05
N ARG A 82 0.89 -3.36 -7.27
CA ARG A 82 0.71 -3.55 -5.81
C ARG A 82 0.45 -2.25 -5.07
N GLN A 83 1.09 -1.15 -5.46
CA GLN A 83 0.83 0.16 -4.86
C GLN A 83 -0.59 0.62 -5.19
N LEU A 84 -1.00 0.44 -6.43
CA LEU A 84 -2.31 0.83 -6.95
C LEU A 84 -3.44 0.04 -6.27
N THR A 85 -3.29 -1.28 -6.11
CA THR A 85 -4.24 -2.10 -5.32
C THR A 85 -4.36 -1.56 -3.89
N ARG A 86 -3.24 -1.31 -3.20
CA ARG A 86 -3.28 -0.80 -1.81
C ARG A 86 -3.98 0.55 -1.67
N VAL A 87 -3.84 1.44 -2.66
CA VAL A 87 -4.49 2.76 -2.62
C VAL A 87 -5.98 2.60 -2.93
N ARG A 88 -6.36 1.75 -3.88
CA ARG A 88 -7.77 1.44 -4.18
C ARG A 88 -8.47 0.77 -3.00
N ASP A 89 -7.86 -0.22 -2.37
CA ASP A 89 -8.44 -0.89 -1.19
C ASP A 89 -8.67 0.10 -0.04
N LYS A 90 -7.81 1.11 0.11
CA LYS A 90 -8.01 2.20 1.08
C LYS A 90 -9.13 3.16 0.70
N LEU A 91 -9.33 3.40 -0.58
CA LEU A 91 -10.34 4.31 -1.13
C LEU A 91 -11.75 3.72 -1.09
N GLU A 92 -11.86 2.45 -1.48
CA GLU A 92 -13.12 1.72 -1.55
C GLU A 92 -13.49 1.09 -0.19
N GLY A 93 -12.52 1.03 0.73
CA GLY A 93 -12.64 0.30 1.97
C GLY A 93 -12.44 -1.20 1.75
N TRP A 94 -11.90 -1.87 2.75
CA TRP A 94 -11.68 -3.32 2.68
C TRP A 94 -13.00 -4.04 2.94
N SER A 95 -13.35 -5.01 2.10
CA SER A 95 -14.42 -5.95 2.44
C SER A 95 -14.05 -6.73 3.71
N LEU A 96 -15.06 -7.21 4.44
CA LEU A 96 -14.84 -8.06 5.62
C LEU A 96 -14.00 -9.31 5.31
N SER A 97 -14.10 -9.86 4.09
CA SER A 97 -13.29 -10.97 3.60
C SER A 97 -11.81 -10.60 3.43
N GLU A 98 -11.52 -9.44 2.83
CA GLU A 98 -10.15 -8.97 2.62
C GLU A 98 -9.48 -8.63 3.94
N LEU A 99 -10.21 -8.00 4.86
CA LEU A 99 -9.70 -7.72 6.20
C LEU A 99 -9.37 -9.01 6.97
N LYS A 100 -10.20 -10.05 6.84
CA LYS A 100 -9.94 -11.39 7.40
C LYS A 100 -8.70 -12.03 6.77
N ALA A 101 -8.56 -11.97 5.44
CA ALA A 101 -7.42 -12.52 4.74
C ALA A 101 -6.09 -11.84 5.15
N GLU A 102 -6.09 -10.51 5.30
CA GLU A 102 -4.91 -9.78 5.76
C GLU A 102 -4.57 -10.11 7.21
N MET A 103 -5.57 -10.21 8.09
CA MET A 103 -5.37 -10.67 9.47
C MET A 103 -4.77 -12.09 9.53
N GLU A 104 -5.22 -13.00 8.68
CA GLU A 104 -4.66 -14.35 8.55
C GLU A 104 -3.22 -14.32 8.02
N ALA A 105 -2.94 -13.51 7.00
CA ALA A 105 -1.61 -13.34 6.46
C ALA A 105 -0.63 -12.76 7.51
N GLN A 106 -1.08 -11.80 8.30
CA GLN A 106 -0.30 -11.24 9.42
C GLN A 106 -0.06 -12.26 10.52
N ARG A 107 -1.08 -13.05 10.88
CA ARG A 107 -0.92 -14.17 11.83
C ARG A 107 0.07 -15.21 11.32
N ALA A 108 0.05 -15.54 10.04
CA ALA A 108 1.01 -16.46 9.42
C ALA A 108 2.44 -15.90 9.47
N LYS A 109 2.63 -14.63 9.10
CA LYS A 109 3.93 -13.94 9.20
C LYS A 109 4.45 -13.91 10.64
N TYR A 110 3.57 -13.62 11.61
CA TYR A 110 3.92 -13.63 13.03
C TYR A 110 4.34 -15.03 13.49
N ARG A 111 3.57 -16.08 13.15
CA ARG A 111 3.91 -17.47 13.48
C ARG A 111 5.27 -17.87 12.90
N ALA A 112 5.53 -17.52 11.65
CA ALA A 112 6.82 -17.78 11.00
C ALA A 112 7.97 -17.05 11.72
N LYS A 113 7.79 -15.76 12.06
CA LYS A 113 8.78 -15.00 12.83
C LYS A 113 9.03 -15.59 14.21
N LYS A 114 7.97 -15.97 14.92
CA LYS A 114 8.06 -16.58 16.26
C LYS A 114 8.81 -17.90 16.22
N ALA A 115 8.48 -18.79 15.27
CA ALA A 115 9.18 -20.06 15.09
C ALA A 115 10.68 -19.86 14.81
N ASN A 116 11.02 -18.82 14.03
CA ASN A 116 12.41 -18.49 13.75
C ASN A 116 13.13 -17.98 15.01
N PHE A 117 12.48 -17.11 15.78
CA PHE A 117 13.01 -16.63 17.06
C PHE A 117 13.22 -17.76 18.07
N ASP A 118 12.26 -18.68 18.17
CA ASP A 118 12.34 -19.86 19.05
C ASP A 118 13.50 -20.78 18.68
N LYS A 119 13.77 -20.97 17.38
CA LYS A 119 14.97 -21.68 16.90
C LYS A 119 16.26 -20.98 17.33
N ILE A 120 16.34 -19.66 17.15
CA ILE A 120 17.52 -18.88 17.55
C ILE A 120 17.76 -18.99 19.06
N ARG A 121 16.70 -18.83 19.86
CA ARG A 121 16.75 -18.98 21.33
C ARG A 121 17.21 -20.38 21.74
N GLY A 122 16.67 -21.43 21.11
CA GLY A 122 17.07 -22.81 21.38
C GLY A 122 18.53 -23.10 21.03
N ASN A 123 19.06 -22.50 19.96
CA ASN A 123 20.47 -22.60 19.59
C ASN A 123 21.37 -21.88 20.60
N LEU A 124 21.00 -20.67 21.02
CA LEU A 124 21.74 -19.88 22.02
C LEU A 124 21.85 -20.62 23.36
N GLN A 125 20.77 -21.27 23.81
CA GLN A 125 20.77 -22.07 25.04
C GLN A 125 21.66 -23.31 24.96
N ARG A 126 21.92 -23.85 23.76
CA ARG A 126 22.84 -24.98 23.57
C ARG A 126 24.30 -24.55 23.42
N SER A 127 24.54 -23.32 22.98
CA SER A 127 25.89 -22.77 22.75
C SER A 127 26.43 -21.96 23.93
N ALA A 128 25.61 -21.68 24.94
CA ALA A 128 26.08 -21.03 26.17
C ALA A 128 26.75 -22.08 27.08
N PRO A 129 28.06 -21.98 27.35
CA PRO A 129 28.70 -22.82 28.35
C PRO A 129 28.20 -22.40 29.74
N CYS A 130 28.01 -23.40 30.62
CA CYS A 130 27.76 -23.20 32.04
C CYS A 130 28.85 -22.34 32.70
#